data_AF-A0A519QL18-F1
#
_entry.id   AF-A0A519QL18-F1
#
_cell.length_a   1.000
_cell.length_b   1.000
_cell.length_c   1.000
_cell.angle_alpha   90.00
_cell.angle_beta   90.00
_cell.angle_gamma   90.00
#
_symmetry.space_group_name_H-M   'P 1'
#
loop_
_entity.id
_entity.type
_entity.pdbx_description
1 polymer ?
#
loop_
_entity_poly.entity_id
_entity_poly.type
_entity_poly.pdbx_seq_one_letter_code
_entity_poly.pdbx_strand_id
1 'polypeptide(L)'
;MVLTLKQTLALDILEDSFTTEVIYGGSAGGGKSYLGVLWCILSALKYEGTRWLIGRSKLKELKSTTLNSFFDVCKLQGLKPIQHYTYNQQSGIIKFNNGSEIILMDLFSYPSDPNFDKLGGLEITGAFIDECNQVAKKAWQIVKSRIRYKLNEFGLIPKLLGTCNPSKNWVYNDFYKPSIDDSLEPYRAFLAALPTDNPHLSKEYLKSLNDLDNASKQRLLYG
;
A
#
# COMPACT_ATOMS: atom_id res chain seq x y z
N MET A 1 -5.94 -10.44 14.64
CA MET A 1 -4.68 -10.43 13.86
C MET A 1 -3.55 -9.98 14.77
N VAL A 2 -2.36 -10.59 14.72
CA VAL A 2 -1.17 -10.14 15.47
C VAL A 2 -0.18 -9.54 14.49
N LEU A 3 0.12 -8.25 14.64
CA LEU A 3 1.07 -7.52 13.78
C LEU A 3 2.51 -7.79 14.20
N THR A 4 3.42 -7.70 13.24
CA THR A 4 4.85 -7.65 13.54
C THR A 4 5.23 -6.29 14.11
N LEU A 5 6.41 -6.20 14.75
CA LEU A 5 6.95 -4.93 15.22
C LEU A 5 7.08 -3.91 14.08
N LYS A 6 7.55 -4.35 12.91
CA LYS A 6 7.70 -3.49 11.72
C LYS A 6 6.36 -2.99 11.18
N GLN A 7 5.33 -3.84 11.15
CA GLN A 7 3.98 -3.43 10.76
C GLN A 7 3.40 -2.42 11.76
N THR A 8 3.63 -2.62 13.06
CA THR A 8 3.19 -1.70 14.10
C THR A 8 3.84 -0.33 13.95
N LEU A 9 5.17 -0.28 13.80
CA LEU A 9 5.90 0.96 13.56
C LEU A 9 5.43 1.68 12.29
N ALA A 10 5.14 0.93 11.23
CA ALA A 10 4.60 1.52 10.01
C ALA A 10 3.21 2.12 10.23
N LEU A 11 2.34 1.51 11.04
CA LEU A 11 1.05 2.10 11.41
C LEU A 11 1.23 3.37 12.25
N ASP A 12 2.17 3.40 13.20
CA ASP A 12 2.45 4.59 14.00
C ASP A 12 2.85 5.78 13.12
N ILE A 13 3.70 5.54 12.12
CA ILE A 13 4.08 6.55 11.12
C ILE A 13 2.89 6.92 10.23
N LEU A 14 2.02 5.97 9.87
CA LEU A 14 0.82 6.27 9.07
C LEU A 14 -0.24 7.07 9.83
N GLU A 15 -0.24 7.03 11.17
CA GLU A 15 -1.13 7.81 12.03
C GLU A 15 -0.53 9.15 12.50
N ASP A 16 0.76 9.40 12.26
CA ASP A 16 1.38 10.70 12.58
C ASP A 16 0.79 11.86 11.75
N SER A 17 1.04 13.09 12.19
CA SER A 17 0.53 14.31 11.58
C SER A 17 1.53 15.05 10.67
N PHE A 18 2.64 14.43 10.26
CA PHE A 18 3.69 15.11 9.47
C PHE A 18 4.22 14.31 8.27
N THR A 19 4.27 12.98 8.37
CA THR A 19 4.70 12.12 7.27
C THR A 19 3.60 12.02 6.23
N THR A 20 3.86 12.39 4.98
CA THR A 20 2.85 12.32 3.91
C THR A 20 3.05 11.16 2.95
N GLU A 21 4.27 10.63 2.86
CA GLU A 21 4.65 9.56 1.94
C GLU A 21 5.44 8.48 2.68
N VAL A 22 4.93 7.26 2.69
CA VAL A 22 5.54 6.13 3.39
C VAL A 22 5.81 5.02 2.39
N ILE A 23 7.02 4.48 2.39
CA ILE A 23 7.34 3.23 1.70
C ILE A 23 7.63 2.15 2.73
N TYR A 24 6.76 1.14 2.77
CA TYR A 24 7.02 -0.11 3.48
C TYR A 24 7.55 -1.13 2.48
N GLY A 25 8.86 -1.06 2.23
CA GLY A 25 9.55 -1.73 1.14
C GLY A 25 10.50 -2.81 1.64
N GLY A 26 10.75 -3.84 0.85
CA GLY A 26 11.66 -4.92 1.22
C GLY A 26 11.28 -6.22 0.55
N SER A 27 11.83 -7.31 1.03
CA SER A 27 11.80 -8.60 0.35
C SER A 27 10.46 -9.34 0.49
N ALA A 28 10.33 -10.48 -0.19
CA ALA A 28 9.08 -11.25 -0.17
C ALA A 28 8.73 -11.70 1.25
N GLY A 29 7.44 -11.89 1.55
CA GLY A 29 7.00 -12.40 2.85
C GLY A 29 6.99 -11.39 4.01
N GLY A 30 7.44 -10.15 3.85
CA GLY A 30 7.43 -9.12 4.91
C GLY A 30 6.06 -8.56 5.35
N GLY A 31 4.93 -9.17 4.93
CA GLY A 31 3.58 -8.74 5.33
C GLY A 31 3.11 -7.40 4.72
N LYS A 32 3.71 -6.98 3.61
CA LYS A 32 3.54 -5.65 3.01
C LYS A 32 2.12 -5.34 2.53
N SER A 33 1.57 -6.17 1.63
CA SER A 33 0.23 -5.95 1.09
C SER A 33 -0.85 -6.05 2.17
N TYR A 34 -0.66 -6.93 3.16
CA TYR A 34 -1.53 -7.05 4.33
C TYR A 34 -1.56 -5.77 5.17
N LEU A 35 -0.40 -5.14 5.42
CA LEU A 35 -0.32 -3.87 6.14
C LEU A 35 -1.09 -2.77 5.41
N GLY A 36 -0.86 -2.60 4.10
CA GLY A 36 -1.51 -1.53 3.34
C GLY A 36 -3.02 -1.69 3.24
N VAL A 37 -3.48 -2.93 3.03
CA VAL A 37 -4.90 -3.29 3.09
C VAL A 37 -5.49 -2.99 4.47
N LEU A 38 -4.83 -3.43 5.53
CA LEU A 38 -5.29 -3.23 6.90
C LEU A 38 -5.44 -1.74 7.21
N TRP A 39 -4.45 -0.93 6.86
CA TRP A 39 -4.48 0.51 7.06
C TRP A 39 -5.67 1.16 6.33
N CYS A 40 -5.92 0.81 5.06
CA CYS A 40 -7.10 1.32 4.34
C CYS A 40 -8.42 0.90 4.99
N ILE A 41 -8.55 -0.35 5.45
CA ILE A 41 -9.75 -0.83 6.15
C ILE A 41 -9.95 -0.08 7.46
N LEU A 42 -8.93 -0.01 8.31
CA LEU A 42 -9.01 0.67 9.60
C LEU A 42 -9.36 2.14 9.41
N SER A 43 -8.75 2.80 8.43
CA SER A 43 -9.02 4.21 8.17
C SER A 43 -10.43 4.45 7.61
N ALA A 44 -10.92 3.58 6.70
CA ALA A 44 -12.28 3.66 6.19
C ALA A 44 -13.34 3.46 7.29
N LEU A 45 -13.07 2.58 8.25
CA LEU A 45 -13.95 2.34 9.41
C LEU A 45 -13.86 3.47 10.44
N LYS A 46 -12.66 4.00 10.71
CA LYS A 46 -12.39 5.06 11.69
C LYS A 46 -12.98 6.41 11.25
N TYR A 47 -12.86 6.75 9.97
CA TYR A 47 -13.29 8.03 9.42
C TYR A 47 -14.51 7.84 8.51
N GLU A 48 -15.69 8.19 9.01
CA GLU A 48 -16.98 7.92 8.36
C GLU A 48 -17.16 8.68 7.03
N GLY A 49 -17.69 7.98 6.02
CA GLY A 49 -17.96 8.55 4.71
C GLY A 49 -16.70 9.00 3.95
N THR A 50 -15.54 8.40 4.22
CA THR A 50 -14.27 8.73 3.54
C THR A 50 -14.02 7.85 2.31
N ARG A 51 -13.08 8.26 1.45
CA ARG A 51 -12.74 7.56 0.20
C ARG A 51 -11.28 7.19 0.19
N TRP A 52 -10.97 5.90 0.11
CA TRP A 52 -9.61 5.40 0.10
C TRP A 52 -9.29 4.75 -1.24
N LEU A 53 -8.03 4.75 -1.62
CA LEU A 53 -7.59 4.11 -2.86
C LEU A 53 -6.65 2.95 -2.55
N ILE A 54 -6.89 1.81 -3.19
CA ILE A 54 -5.89 0.74 -3.32
C ILE A 54 -5.53 0.67 -4.79
N GLY A 55 -4.27 0.91 -5.10
CA GLY A 55 -3.74 0.95 -6.45
C GLY A 55 -2.66 -0.11 -6.67
N ARG A 56 -2.49 -0.51 -7.93
CA ARG A 56 -1.36 -1.29 -8.42
C ARG A 56 -1.12 -0.89 -9.87
N SER A 57 0.01 -1.29 -10.46
CA SER A 57 0.27 -1.06 -11.88
C SER A 57 -0.91 -1.51 -12.73
N LYS A 58 -1.36 -2.78 -12.68
CA LYS A 58 -2.53 -3.26 -13.43
C LYS A 58 -3.67 -3.72 -12.53
N LEU A 59 -4.92 -3.35 -12.88
CA LEU A 59 -6.12 -3.75 -12.11
C LEU A 59 -6.33 -5.27 -12.09
N LYS A 60 -5.97 -5.97 -13.16
CA LYS A 60 -6.04 -7.44 -13.21
C LYS A 60 -5.20 -8.07 -12.11
N GLU A 61 -3.96 -7.62 -11.94
CA GLU A 61 -3.04 -8.12 -10.91
C GLU A 61 -3.51 -7.74 -9.51
N LEU A 62 -4.03 -6.52 -9.35
CA LEU A 62 -4.62 -6.04 -8.09
C LEU A 62 -5.74 -6.99 -7.65
N LYS A 63 -6.68 -7.30 -8.55
CA LYS A 63 -7.81 -8.20 -8.28
C LYS A 63 -7.36 -9.63 -7.96
N SER A 64 -6.27 -10.12 -8.54
CA SER A 64 -5.76 -11.47 -8.27
C SER A 64 -4.80 -11.56 -7.08
N THR A 65 -4.39 -10.43 -6.49
CA THR A 65 -3.39 -10.40 -5.39
C THR A 65 -3.87 -9.56 -4.21
N THR A 66 -3.75 -8.24 -4.28
CA THR A 66 -4.07 -7.31 -3.18
C THR A 66 -5.53 -7.42 -2.71
N LEU A 67 -6.47 -7.67 -3.63
CA LEU A 67 -7.88 -7.88 -3.28
C LEU A 67 -8.10 -9.20 -2.50
N ASN A 68 -7.30 -10.24 -2.75
CA ASN A 68 -7.36 -11.45 -1.93
C ASN A 68 -6.86 -11.16 -0.51
N SER A 69 -5.79 -10.36 -0.38
CA SER A 69 -5.33 -9.88 0.94
C SER A 69 -6.41 -9.05 1.65
N PHE A 70 -7.19 -8.25 0.92
CA PHE A 70 -8.36 -7.56 1.48
C PHE A 70 -9.36 -8.53 2.10
N PHE A 71 -9.75 -9.58 1.39
CA PHE A 71 -10.70 -10.56 1.93
C PHE A 71 -10.13 -11.33 3.13
N ASP A 72 -8.85 -11.68 3.10
CA ASP A 72 -8.18 -12.33 4.23
C ASP A 72 -8.15 -11.43 5.48
N VAL A 73 -7.80 -10.15 5.31
CA VAL A 73 -7.79 -9.18 6.42
C VAL A 73 -9.21 -8.99 6.95
N CYS A 74 -10.22 -8.85 6.09
CA CYS A 74 -11.62 -8.79 6.53
C CYS A 74 -11.99 -10.00 7.39
N LYS A 75 -11.66 -11.22 6.95
CA LYS A 75 -11.90 -12.45 7.71
C LYS A 75 -11.19 -12.43 9.07
N LEU A 76 -9.93 -12.02 9.11
CA LEU A 76 -9.13 -11.93 10.35
C LEU A 76 -9.62 -10.85 11.32
N GLN A 77 -10.29 -9.81 10.81
CA GLN A 77 -10.90 -8.73 11.60
C GLN A 77 -12.39 -8.98 11.90
N GLY A 78 -12.95 -10.13 11.47
CA GLY A 78 -14.36 -10.46 11.69
C GLY A 78 -15.35 -9.67 10.80
N LEU A 79 -14.86 -8.96 9.78
CA LEU A 79 -15.69 -8.22 8.83
C LEU A 79 -16.34 -9.18 7.83
N LYS A 80 -17.67 -9.24 7.89
CA LYS A 80 -18.50 -10.08 7.02
C LYS A 80 -19.01 -9.30 5.79
N PRO A 81 -18.95 -9.89 4.57
CA PRO A 81 -19.60 -9.34 3.38
C PRO A 81 -21.09 -9.10 3.61
N ILE A 82 -21.66 -8.14 2.89
CA ILE A 82 -23.06 -7.67 2.94
C ILE A 82 -23.41 -6.97 4.26
N GLN A 83 -22.95 -7.49 5.39
CA GLN A 83 -23.17 -6.89 6.71
C GLN A 83 -22.30 -5.65 6.95
N HIS A 84 -21.01 -5.73 6.63
CA HIS A 84 -20.04 -4.65 6.91
C HIS A 84 -19.55 -3.96 5.64
N TYR A 85 -19.44 -4.71 4.53
CA TYR A 85 -19.03 -4.17 3.25
C TYR A 85 -19.64 -4.91 2.07
N THR A 86 -19.75 -4.23 0.93
CA THR A 86 -20.13 -4.81 -0.37
C THR A 86 -19.03 -4.53 -1.39
N TYR A 87 -18.74 -5.49 -2.26
CA TYR A 87 -17.76 -5.32 -3.34
C TYR A 87 -18.47 -5.35 -4.70
N ASN A 88 -18.37 -4.26 -5.45
CA ASN A 88 -18.83 -4.18 -6.82
C ASN A 88 -17.66 -4.46 -7.78
N GLN A 89 -17.66 -5.65 -8.37
CA GLN A 89 -16.56 -6.13 -9.20
C GLN A 89 -16.38 -5.32 -10.51
N GLN A 90 -17.46 -4.78 -11.07
CA GLN A 90 -17.44 -4.02 -12.32
C GLN A 90 -16.77 -2.66 -12.12
N SER A 91 -17.22 -1.90 -11.12
CA SER A 91 -16.66 -0.59 -10.78
C SER A 91 -15.34 -0.68 -10.00
N GLY A 92 -15.05 -1.82 -9.36
CA GLY A 92 -13.87 -1.96 -8.50
C GLY A 92 -14.01 -1.17 -7.20
N ILE A 93 -15.23 -1.02 -6.67
CA ILE A 93 -15.50 -0.27 -5.44
C ILE A 93 -15.92 -1.22 -4.33
N ILE A 94 -15.32 -1.06 -3.16
CA ILE A 94 -15.73 -1.72 -1.92
C ILE A 94 -16.38 -0.66 -1.04
N LYS A 95 -17.68 -0.79 -0.73
CA LYS A 95 -18.42 0.15 0.10
C LYS A 95 -18.66 -0.43 1.48
N PHE A 96 -18.38 0.35 2.52
CA PHE A 96 -18.68 0.04 3.91
C PHE A 96 -20.05 0.58 4.32
N ASN A 97 -20.62 0.01 5.38
CA ASN A 97 -21.93 0.42 5.90
C ASN A 97 -21.97 1.85 6.48
N ASN A 98 -20.82 2.39 6.90
CA ASN A 98 -20.63 3.76 7.36
C ASN A 98 -20.46 4.77 6.20
N GLY A 99 -20.78 4.36 4.96
CA GLY A 99 -20.67 5.22 3.78
C GLY A 99 -19.25 5.42 3.25
N SER A 100 -18.21 4.92 3.93
CA SER A 100 -16.84 4.96 3.40
C SER A 100 -16.68 3.97 2.25
N GLU A 101 -15.69 4.21 1.38
CA GLU A 101 -15.38 3.31 0.27
C GLU A 101 -13.87 3.17 0.02
N ILE A 102 -13.50 2.02 -0.53
CA ILE A 102 -12.17 1.74 -1.09
C ILE A 102 -12.33 1.54 -2.60
N ILE A 103 -11.58 2.33 -3.36
CA ILE A 103 -11.54 2.33 -4.83
C ILE A 103 -10.32 1.52 -5.28
N LEU A 104 -10.53 0.46 -6.05
CA LEU A 104 -9.47 -0.33 -6.66
C LEU A 104 -9.07 0.31 -7.99
N MET A 105 -7.80 0.74 -8.13
CA MET A 105 -7.37 1.58 -9.23
C MET A 105 -6.23 0.99 -10.06
N ASP A 106 -6.35 1.12 -11.39
CA ASP A 106 -5.30 0.83 -12.36
C ASP A 106 -4.36 2.04 -12.51
N LEU A 107 -3.09 1.86 -12.20
CA LEU A 107 -2.07 2.91 -12.28
C LEU A 107 -1.05 2.69 -13.40
N PHE A 108 -1.40 1.87 -14.41
CA PHE A 108 -0.52 1.61 -15.55
C PHE A 108 -0.51 2.83 -16.46
N SER A 109 0.69 3.18 -16.94
CA SER A 109 0.89 4.23 -17.94
C SER A 109 0.55 3.67 -19.32
N TYR A 110 -0.69 3.85 -19.77
CA TYR A 110 -1.07 3.44 -21.13
C TYR A 110 -0.58 4.48 -22.15
N PRO A 111 -0.16 4.06 -23.35
CA PRO A 111 0.20 5.00 -24.42
C PRO A 111 -0.93 5.98 -24.78
N SER A 112 -2.19 5.56 -24.64
CA SER A 112 -3.38 6.38 -24.87
C SER A 112 -3.68 7.38 -23.74
N ASP A 113 -3.09 7.20 -22.56
CA ASP A 113 -3.25 8.08 -21.40
C ASP A 113 -1.90 8.26 -20.66
N PRO A 114 -0.91 8.92 -21.31
CA PRO A 114 0.42 9.12 -20.73
C PRO A 114 0.44 10.15 -19.59
N ASN A 115 -0.68 10.88 -19.42
CA ASN A 115 -0.85 11.91 -18.40
C ASN A 115 -1.68 11.43 -17.21
N PHE A 116 -2.24 10.22 -17.25
CA PHE A 116 -3.16 9.70 -16.25
C PHE A 116 -4.39 10.60 -16.06
N ASP A 117 -4.94 11.11 -17.16
CA ASP A 117 -6.16 11.92 -17.17
C ASP A 117 -7.35 11.13 -16.58
N LYS A 118 -7.33 9.79 -16.68
CA LYS A 118 -8.30 8.90 -15.98
C LYS A 118 -8.35 9.10 -14.46
N LEU A 119 -7.25 9.58 -13.86
CA LEU A 119 -7.16 9.86 -12.43
C LEU A 119 -7.61 11.29 -12.08
N GLY A 120 -7.97 12.10 -13.08
CA GLY A 120 -8.27 13.53 -12.95
C GLY A 120 -9.41 13.83 -11.99
N GLY A 121 -10.48 13.04 -12.05
CA GLY A 121 -11.68 13.22 -11.23
C GLY A 121 -11.60 12.60 -9.84
N LEU A 122 -10.49 11.97 -9.46
CA LEU A 122 -10.39 11.30 -8.16
C LEU A 122 -10.39 12.32 -7.01
N GLU A 123 -11.17 12.00 -5.98
CA GLU A 123 -11.18 12.69 -4.70
C GLU A 123 -11.09 11.64 -3.60
N ILE A 124 -9.95 11.58 -2.93
CA ILE A 124 -9.65 10.54 -1.93
C ILE A 124 -9.08 11.18 -0.66
N THR A 125 -9.20 10.46 0.45
CA THR A 125 -8.74 10.81 1.80
C THR A 125 -7.33 10.26 2.07
N GLY A 126 -6.99 9.14 1.45
CA GLY A 126 -5.64 8.57 1.47
C GLY A 126 -5.54 7.40 0.48
N ALA A 127 -4.32 6.91 0.26
CA ALA A 127 -4.07 5.90 -0.77
C ALA A 127 -2.96 4.93 -0.39
N PHE A 128 -3.17 3.67 -0.74
CA PHE A 128 -2.18 2.60 -0.73
C PHE A 128 -1.88 2.15 -2.16
N ILE A 129 -0.61 2.15 -2.57
CA ILE A 129 -0.15 1.63 -3.86
C ILE A 129 0.73 0.39 -3.61
N ASP A 130 0.19 -0.78 -3.94
CA ASP A 130 0.90 -2.05 -3.86
C ASP A 130 1.86 -2.21 -5.04
N GLU A 131 3.04 -2.79 -4.79
CA GLU A 131 4.14 -2.89 -5.77
C GLU A 131 4.40 -1.55 -6.50
N CYS A 132 4.52 -0.45 -5.75
CA CYS A 132 4.69 0.90 -6.28
C CYS A 132 5.95 1.05 -7.14
N ASN A 133 6.94 0.17 -6.98
CA ASN A 133 8.11 0.08 -7.87
C ASN A 133 7.74 -0.29 -9.32
N GLN A 134 6.56 -0.83 -9.58
CA GLN A 134 6.05 -1.15 -10.91
C GLN A 134 5.16 -0.05 -11.50
N VAL A 135 4.98 1.04 -10.75
CA VAL A 135 4.18 2.21 -11.11
C VAL A 135 5.13 3.34 -11.52
N ALA A 136 4.75 4.13 -12.53
CA ALA A 136 5.51 5.32 -12.90
C ALA A 136 5.45 6.38 -11.79
N LYS A 137 6.56 7.08 -11.51
CA LYS A 137 6.61 8.18 -10.52
C LYS A 137 5.50 9.22 -10.74
N LYS A 138 5.16 9.47 -12.01
CA LYS A 138 4.06 10.39 -12.38
C LYS A 138 2.69 9.94 -11.85
N ALA A 139 2.37 8.65 -11.90
CA ALA A 139 1.13 8.14 -11.31
C ALA A 139 1.10 8.34 -9.79
N TRP A 140 2.23 8.06 -9.11
CA TRP A 140 2.37 8.31 -7.67
C TRP A 140 2.09 9.78 -7.33
N GLN A 141 2.70 10.72 -8.05
CA GLN A 141 2.50 12.16 -7.87
C GLN A 141 1.05 12.59 -8.14
N ILE A 142 0.42 12.01 -9.17
CA ILE A 142 -0.98 12.32 -9.48
C ILE A 142 -1.90 11.77 -8.40
N VAL A 143 -1.73 10.52 -7.95
CA VAL A 143 -2.52 10.00 -6.82
C VAL A 143 -2.36 10.87 -5.59
N LYS A 144 -1.12 11.29 -5.25
CA LYS A 144 -0.85 12.21 -4.14
C LYS A 144 -1.66 13.51 -4.25
N SER A 145 -1.71 14.13 -5.44
CA SER A 145 -2.44 15.38 -5.64
C SER A 145 -3.97 15.22 -5.56
N ARG A 146 -4.49 13.99 -5.61
CA ARG A 146 -5.92 13.70 -5.46
C ARG A 146 -6.35 13.51 -4.00
N ILE A 147 -5.40 13.47 -3.07
CA ILE A 147 -5.68 13.31 -1.64
C ILE A 147 -6.10 14.66 -1.05
N ARG A 148 -7.42 14.87 -0.95
CA ARG A 148 -8.04 16.12 -0.46
C ARG A 148 -9.43 15.91 0.16
N TYR A 149 -10.01 14.74 0.02
CA TYR A 149 -11.40 14.48 0.39
C TYR A 149 -11.54 14.34 1.91
N LYS A 150 -12.36 15.19 2.52
CA LYS A 150 -12.65 15.23 3.96
C LYS A 150 -11.44 15.35 4.90
N LEU A 151 -10.31 15.86 4.41
CA LEU A 151 -9.11 16.03 5.25
C LEU A 151 -9.36 17.01 6.41
N ASN A 152 -9.93 18.19 6.11
CA ASN A 152 -10.22 19.21 7.12
C ASN A 152 -11.28 18.75 8.14
N GLU A 153 -12.26 17.94 7.71
CA GLU A 153 -13.32 17.42 8.57
C GLU A 153 -12.75 16.53 9.69
N PHE A 154 -11.71 15.76 9.38
CA PHE A 154 -11.10 14.82 10.31
C PHE A 154 -9.72 15.27 10.83
N GLY A 155 -9.27 16.49 10.49
CA GLY A 155 -7.94 16.98 10.86
C GLY A 155 -6.78 16.16 10.29
N LEU A 156 -6.97 15.55 9.12
CA LEU A 156 -6.00 14.67 8.47
C LEU A 156 -5.07 15.43 7.54
N ILE A 157 -3.87 14.89 7.35
CA ILE A 157 -2.95 15.28 6.28
C ILE A 157 -2.98 14.27 5.14
N PRO A 158 -2.58 14.65 3.90
CA PRO A 158 -2.46 13.70 2.81
C PRO A 158 -1.49 12.56 3.14
N LYS A 159 -1.96 11.30 3.12
CA LYS A 159 -1.15 10.10 3.36
C LYS A 159 -1.16 9.17 2.14
N LEU A 160 0.03 8.85 1.64
CA LEU A 160 0.27 7.90 0.56
C LEU A 160 1.25 6.82 1.02
N LEU A 161 0.74 5.58 1.12
CA LEU A 161 1.54 4.40 1.43
C LEU A 161 1.90 3.67 0.14
N GLY A 162 3.16 3.29 -0.02
CA GLY A 162 3.62 2.38 -1.05
C GLY A 162 4.25 1.13 -0.44
N THR A 163 4.09 0.00 -1.12
CA THR A 163 4.87 -1.21 -0.82
C THR A 163 5.63 -1.61 -2.06
N CYS A 164 6.80 -2.20 -1.90
CA CYS A 164 7.59 -2.64 -3.04
C CYS A 164 8.55 -3.75 -2.66
N ASN A 165 8.92 -4.53 -3.68
CA ASN A 165 10.16 -5.29 -3.65
C ASN A 165 11.32 -4.43 -4.20
N PRO A 166 12.58 -4.72 -3.84
CA PRO A 166 13.73 -3.95 -4.31
C PRO A 166 13.79 -3.86 -5.84
N SER A 167 14.09 -2.66 -6.35
CA SER A 167 14.21 -2.35 -7.78
C SER A 167 15.01 -1.06 -7.97
N LYS A 168 15.86 -0.98 -9.00
CA LYS A 168 16.66 0.21 -9.32
C LYS A 168 15.83 1.25 -10.10
N ASN A 169 14.89 1.89 -9.43
CA ASN A 169 13.98 2.87 -10.04
C ASN A 169 13.80 4.12 -9.14
N TRP A 170 12.73 4.88 -9.36
CA TRP A 170 12.43 6.07 -8.56
C TRP A 170 12.25 5.79 -7.07
N VAL A 171 11.71 4.62 -6.67
CA VAL A 171 11.57 4.28 -5.24
C VAL A 171 12.96 4.13 -4.60
N TYR A 172 13.91 3.53 -5.32
CA TYR A 172 15.29 3.43 -4.86
C TYR A 172 15.93 4.82 -4.72
N ASN A 173 15.81 5.67 -5.74
CA ASN A 173 16.47 6.98 -5.77
C ASN A 173 15.83 8.00 -4.82
N ASP A 174 14.51 7.96 -4.64
CA ASP A 174 13.77 9.00 -3.90
C ASP A 174 13.48 8.62 -2.43
N PHE A 175 13.54 7.33 -2.09
CA PHE A 175 13.23 6.82 -0.75
C PHE A 175 14.36 5.98 -0.15
N TYR A 176 14.70 4.83 -0.75
CA TYR A 176 15.64 3.89 -0.13
C TYR A 176 17.06 4.46 0.01
N LYS A 177 17.63 5.01 -1.08
CA LYS A 177 18.98 5.59 -1.04
C LYS A 177 19.06 6.79 -0.09
N PRO A 178 18.13 7.76 -0.13
CA PRO A 178 18.13 8.83 0.86
C PRO A 178 17.90 8.35 2.30
N SER A 179 17.19 7.23 2.53
CA SER A 179 16.99 6.72 3.90
C SER A 179 18.24 6.06 4.48
N ILE A 180 19.11 5.48 3.66
CA ILE A 180 20.41 4.94 4.12
C ILE A 180 21.50 6.02 4.18
N ASP A 181 21.35 7.10 3.40
CA ASP A 181 22.27 8.24 3.37
C ASP A 181 21.90 9.33 4.39
N ASP A 182 20.90 9.09 5.26
CA ASP A 182 20.34 10.07 6.22
C ASP A 182 19.95 11.42 5.60
N SER A 183 19.50 11.38 4.35
CA SER A 183 19.12 12.55 3.54
C SER A 183 17.67 12.51 3.06
N LEU A 184 16.84 11.64 3.66
CA LEU A 184 15.42 11.53 3.33
C LEU A 184 14.66 12.76 3.82
N GLU A 185 13.78 13.28 2.97
CA GLU A 185 12.93 14.42 3.31
C GLU A 185 12.09 14.16 4.57
N PRO A 186 11.89 15.15 5.48
CA PRO A 186 11.21 14.94 6.76
C PRO A 186 9.75 14.46 6.66
N TYR A 187 9.08 14.72 5.53
CA TYR A 187 7.72 14.28 5.25
C TYR A 187 7.65 12.88 4.61
N ARG A 188 8.79 12.21 4.44
CA ARG A 188 8.92 10.87 3.86
C ARG A 188 9.44 9.88 4.90
N ALA A 189 8.97 8.65 4.80
CA ALA A 189 9.51 7.53 5.56
C ALA A 189 9.78 6.33 4.65
N PHE A 190 10.87 5.60 4.92
CA PHE A 190 11.14 4.30 4.35
C PHE A 190 11.35 3.28 5.48
N LEU A 191 10.61 2.18 5.45
CA LEU A 191 10.73 1.09 6.39
C LEU A 191 11.05 -0.20 5.64
N ALA A 192 12.19 -0.79 5.98
CA ALA A 192 12.57 -2.11 5.50
C ALA A 192 11.66 -3.20 6.12
N ALA A 193 11.09 -4.04 5.26
CA ALA A 193 10.21 -5.15 5.60
C ALA A 193 10.80 -6.45 5.07
N LEU A 194 11.51 -7.20 5.92
CA LEU A 194 12.18 -8.44 5.54
C LEU A 194 11.35 -9.67 5.94
N PRO A 195 11.49 -10.80 5.21
CA PRO A 195 10.87 -12.06 5.63
C PRO A 195 11.32 -12.51 7.03
N THR A 196 12.56 -12.20 7.42
CA THR A 196 13.09 -12.51 8.75
C THR A 196 12.40 -11.74 9.89
N ASP A 197 11.76 -10.60 9.57
CA ASP A 197 10.97 -9.82 10.54
C ASP A 197 9.56 -10.39 10.74
N ASN A 198 9.17 -11.40 9.96
CA ASN A 198 7.84 -12.00 9.98
C ASN A 198 7.87 -13.39 10.65
N PRO A 199 7.48 -13.49 11.94
CA PRO A 199 7.47 -14.77 12.67
C PRO A 199 6.40 -15.75 12.16
N HIS A 200 5.48 -15.29 11.30
CA HIS A 200 4.40 -16.11 10.77
C HIS A 200 4.79 -16.90 9.50
N LEU A 201 6.00 -16.70 8.97
CA LEU A 201 6.48 -17.45 7.81
C LEU A 201 6.97 -18.84 8.21
N SER A 202 6.73 -19.83 7.34
CA SER A 202 7.27 -21.17 7.54
C SER A 202 8.80 -21.18 7.36
N LYS A 203 9.48 -22.02 8.13
CA LYS A 203 10.94 -22.19 8.03
C LYS A 203 11.32 -22.74 6.64
N GLU A 204 10.47 -23.58 6.08
CA GLU A 204 10.62 -24.16 4.74
C GLU A 204 10.57 -23.08 3.66
N TYR A 205 9.72 -22.05 3.83
CA TYR A 205 9.68 -20.93 2.90
C TYR A 205 10.98 -20.11 2.95
N LEU A 206 11.48 -19.79 4.14
CA LEU A 206 12.76 -19.10 4.29
C LEU A 206 13.92 -19.89 3.66
N LYS A 207 13.91 -21.22 3.81
CA LYS A 207 14.87 -22.10 3.14
C LYS A 207 14.75 -21.99 1.61
N SER A 208 13.52 -22.02 1.08
CA SER A 208 13.31 -21.89 -0.37
C SER A 208 13.84 -20.57 -0.95
N LEU A 209 13.74 -19.46 -0.21
CA LEU A 209 14.32 -18.18 -0.61
C LEU A 209 15.86 -18.20 -0.58
N ASN A 210 16.43 -18.93 0.38
CA ASN A 210 17.87 -19.06 0.54
C ASN A 210 18.53 -19.89 -0.58
N ASP A 211 17.77 -20.79 -1.20
CA ASP A 211 18.20 -21.70 -2.26
C ASP A 211 18.08 -21.08 -3.68
N LEU A 212 17.58 -19.85 -3.79
CA LEU A 212 17.53 -19.10 -5.04
C LEU A 212 18.93 -18.70 -5.55
N ASP A 213 19.02 -18.30 -6.83
CA ASP A 213 20.23 -17.70 -7.38
C ASP A 213 20.64 -16.44 -6.59
N ASN A 214 21.93 -16.09 -6.62
CA ASN A 214 22.47 -15.00 -5.81
C ASN A 214 21.72 -13.67 -6.00
N ALA A 215 21.31 -13.31 -7.22
CA ALA A 215 20.62 -12.05 -7.45
C ALA A 215 19.20 -12.08 -6.85
N SER A 216 18.47 -13.18 -7.05
CA SER A 216 17.14 -13.36 -6.47
C SER A 216 17.18 -13.46 -4.94
N LYS A 217 18.17 -14.15 -4.37
CA LYS A 217 18.36 -14.25 -2.92
C LYS A 217 18.61 -12.90 -2.28
N GLN A 218 19.53 -12.09 -2.83
CA GLN A 218 19.78 -10.74 -2.34
C GLN A 218 18.49 -9.92 -2.35
N ARG A 219 17.76 -9.96 -3.46
CA ARG A 219 16.52 -9.19 -3.64
C ARG A 219 15.34 -9.67 -2.78
N LEU A 220 15.16 -10.98 -2.62
CA LEU A 220 13.93 -11.57 -2.07
C LEU A 220 14.07 -12.10 -0.64
N LEU A 221 15.29 -12.27 -0.13
CA LEU A 221 15.56 -12.64 1.26
C LEU A 221 16.16 -11.48 2.06
N TYR A 222 17.16 -10.79 1.50
CA TYR A 222 17.93 -9.77 2.25
C TYR A 222 17.47 -8.34 1.99
N GLY A 223 16.80 -8.08 0.85
CA GLY A 223 16.26 -6.77 0.51
C GLY A 223 17.28 -5.93 -0.25
#